data_AF-A0A7J9ZFW6-F1
#
_entry.id   AF-A0A7J9ZFW6-F1
#
_cell.length_a   1.000
_cell.length_b   1.000
_cell.length_c   1.000
_cell.angle_alpha   90.00
_cell.angle_beta   90.00
_cell.angle_gamma   90.00
#
_symmetry.space_group_name_H-M   'P 1'
#
loop_
_entity.id
_entity.type
_entity.pdbx_description
1 polymer ?
#
loop_
_entity_poly.entity_id
_entity_poly.type
_entity_poly.pdbx_seq_one_letter_code
_entity_poly.pdbx_strand_id
1 'polypeptide(L)'
;MSEYESEIERLRGWFAGRLPEDWFTGPSEIVVDRDEVTVVGTIAAPKVADDAADAERGSAEKGRIKQFRESTRDQRIRIARELERVSERKVAWGAVCGDTRELFTTLSSPVMTRLRQPERQVLDTLVESGVARSRSDALAWCVRLVGRNADSWLAELRDAMQHVERVRAQGPETS
;
A
#
# COMPACT_ATOMS: atom_id res chain seq x y z
N MET A 1 2.10 23.34 3.40
CA MET A 1 1.81 21.89 3.38
C MET A 1 1.60 21.49 1.94
N SER A 2 2.14 20.36 1.50
CA SER A 2 1.90 19.86 0.12
C SER A 2 0.43 19.49 -0.04
N GLU A 3 -0.15 19.66 -1.24
CA GLU A 3 -1.54 19.26 -1.53
C GLU A 3 -1.76 17.76 -1.22
N TYR A 4 -0.75 16.93 -1.49
CA TYR A 4 -0.69 15.51 -1.12
C TYR A 4 -0.74 15.27 0.39
N GLU A 5 0.02 16.05 1.16
CA GLU A 5 0.05 15.93 2.62
C GLU A 5 -1.31 16.32 3.22
N SER A 6 -1.93 17.38 2.66
CA SER A 6 -3.29 17.81 3.05
C SER A 6 -4.36 16.77 2.69
N GLU A 7 -4.17 16.02 1.59
CA GLU A 7 -5.08 14.95 1.20
C GLU A 7 -4.99 13.76 2.16
N ILE A 8 -3.78 13.34 2.52
CA ILE A 8 -3.54 12.26 3.47
C ILE A 8 -4.16 12.62 4.84
N GLU A 9 -3.98 13.86 5.31
CA GLU A 9 -4.60 14.33 6.57
C GLU A 9 -6.13 14.28 6.51
N ARG A 10 -6.71 14.74 5.40
CA ARG A 10 -8.17 14.71 5.19
C ARG A 10 -8.70 13.29 5.17
N LEU A 11 -8.02 12.37 4.46
CA LEU A 11 -8.38 10.96 4.41
C LEU A 11 -8.24 10.29 5.78
N ARG A 12 -7.16 10.59 6.52
CA ARG A 12 -6.98 10.09 7.89
C ARG A 12 -8.13 10.53 8.80
N GLY A 13 -8.54 11.80 8.74
CA GLY A 13 -9.71 12.29 9.48
C GLY A 13 -11.02 11.63 9.02
N TRP A 14 -11.19 11.45 7.71
CA TRP A 14 -12.38 10.80 7.14
C TRP A 14 -12.53 9.34 7.60
N PHE A 15 -11.42 8.58 7.65
CA PHE A 15 -11.38 7.22 8.15
C PHE A 15 -11.56 7.17 9.67
N ALA A 16 -10.90 8.05 10.42
CA ALA A 16 -11.04 8.10 11.88
C ALA A 16 -12.52 8.26 12.32
N GLY A 17 -13.32 9.01 11.57
CA GLY A 17 -14.76 9.16 11.84
C GLY A 17 -15.65 7.99 11.40
N ARG A 18 -15.13 6.97 10.71
CA ARG A 18 -15.89 5.85 10.13
C ARG A 18 -15.43 4.48 10.58
N LEU A 19 -14.18 4.36 11.00
CA LEU A 19 -13.62 3.13 11.53
C LEU A 19 -14.15 2.90 12.95
N PRO A 20 -14.57 1.67 13.28
CA PRO A 20 -14.85 1.31 14.67
C PRO A 20 -13.63 1.54 15.57
N GLU A 21 -13.86 2.07 16.77
CA GLU A 21 -12.81 2.38 17.74
C GLU A 21 -12.03 1.15 18.20
N ASP A 22 -12.63 -0.04 18.11
CA ASP A 22 -12.07 -1.31 18.56
C ASP A 22 -11.22 -2.03 17.50
N TRP A 23 -11.15 -1.51 16.27
CA TRP A 23 -10.38 -2.16 15.21
C TRP A 23 -8.88 -2.02 15.39
N PHE A 24 -8.42 -0.82 15.74
CA PHE A 24 -7.00 -0.50 15.76
C PHE A 24 -6.59 0.09 17.11
N THR A 25 -5.38 -0.24 17.55
CA THR A 25 -4.80 0.27 18.80
C THR A 25 -4.21 1.68 18.66
N GLY A 26 -4.34 2.30 17.48
CA GLY A 26 -3.81 3.61 17.16
C GLY A 26 -4.30 4.10 15.79
N PRO A 27 -3.82 5.27 15.32
CA PRO A 27 -4.20 5.81 14.02
C PRO A 27 -3.77 4.88 12.89
N SER A 28 -4.59 4.78 11.84
CA SER A 28 -4.22 4.05 10.64
C SER A 28 -3.18 4.83 9.82
N GLU A 29 -2.25 4.06 9.25
CA GLU A 29 -1.42 4.48 8.14
C GLU A 29 -2.27 4.54 6.88
N ILE A 30 -2.15 5.66 6.15
CA ILE A 30 -2.85 5.90 4.89
C ILE A 30 -1.80 6.16 3.82
N VAL A 31 -1.82 5.34 2.77
CA VAL A 31 -1.01 5.52 1.57
C VAL A 31 -1.93 5.76 0.40
N VAL A 32 -1.58 6.71 -0.47
CA VAL A 32 -2.42 7.13 -1.59
C VAL A 32 -1.57 7.16 -2.85
N ASP A 33 -2.07 6.54 -3.90
CA ASP A 33 -1.60 6.76 -5.26
C ASP A 33 -2.77 7.22 -6.17
N ARG A 34 -2.54 7.20 -7.48
CA ARG A 34 -3.54 7.63 -8.46
C ARG A 34 -4.80 6.77 -8.44
N ASP A 35 -4.67 5.47 -8.24
CA ASP A 35 -5.69 4.45 -8.46
C ASP A 35 -6.18 3.81 -7.15
N GLU A 36 -5.36 3.86 -6.09
CA GLU A 36 -5.62 3.15 -4.83
C GLU A 36 -5.33 4.01 -3.58
N VAL A 37 -6.19 3.85 -2.57
CA VAL A 37 -5.97 4.27 -1.19
C VAL A 37 -5.79 3.02 -0.34
N THR A 38 -4.63 2.86 0.30
CA THR A 38 -4.34 1.74 1.20
C THR A 38 -4.44 2.20 2.65
N VAL A 39 -5.26 1.50 3.44
CA VAL A 39 -5.45 1.74 4.87
C VAL A 39 -4.87 0.58 5.67
N VAL A 40 -3.88 0.85 6.52
CA VAL A 40 -3.28 -0.16 7.39
C VAL A 40 -3.38 0.30 8.84
N GLY A 41 -3.94 -0.52 9.71
CA GLY A 41 -3.98 -0.23 11.14
C GLY A 41 -3.32 -1.32 11.97
N THR A 42 -2.81 -0.93 13.13
CA THR A 42 -2.22 -1.86 14.10
C THR A 42 -3.33 -2.51 14.93
N ILE A 43 -3.38 -3.84 14.96
CA ILE A 43 -4.34 -4.62 15.75
C ILE A 43 -3.66 -5.19 17.00
N ALA A 44 -4.44 -5.45 18.04
CA ALA A 44 -3.91 -6.03 19.28
C ALA A 44 -3.30 -7.41 19.03
N ALA A 45 -2.03 -7.56 19.42
CA ALA A 45 -1.32 -8.83 19.34
C ALA A 45 -1.95 -9.91 20.24
N PRO A 46 -1.95 -11.18 19.82
CA PRO A 46 -2.35 -12.29 20.69
C PRO A 46 -1.35 -12.44 21.83
N LYS A 47 -1.84 -12.86 23.00
CA LYS A 47 -0.96 -13.25 24.12
C LYS A 47 -0.35 -14.61 23.82
N VAL A 48 0.98 -14.66 23.73
CA VAL A 48 1.78 -15.89 23.70
C VAL A 48 2.70 -15.89 24.92
N ALA A 49 3.36 -17.01 25.21
CA ALA A 49 4.36 -17.04 26.28
C ALA A 49 5.52 -16.07 25.99
N ASP A 50 6.08 -15.44 27.03
CA ASP A 50 7.15 -14.45 26.86
C ASP A 50 8.42 -15.07 26.23
N ASP A 51 8.65 -16.37 26.48
CA ASP A 51 9.75 -17.18 25.94
C ASP A 51 9.37 -17.97 24.69
N ALA A 52 8.20 -17.72 24.10
CA ALA A 52 7.77 -18.38 22.87
C ALA A 52 8.83 -18.23 21.77
N ALA A 53 8.93 -19.24 20.90
CA ALA A 53 9.79 -19.15 19.74
C ALA A 53 9.24 -18.15 18.72
N ASP A 54 10.10 -17.54 17.90
CA ASP A 54 9.67 -16.58 16.87
C ASP A 54 8.68 -17.19 15.87
N ALA A 55 8.82 -18.48 15.57
CA ALA A 55 7.88 -19.21 14.70
C ALA A 55 6.47 -19.30 15.31
N GLU A 56 6.37 -19.43 16.64
CA GLU A 56 5.10 -19.45 17.35
C GLU A 56 4.47 -18.05 17.38
N ARG A 57 5.25 -17.02 17.73
CA ARG A 57 4.84 -15.60 17.67
C ARG A 57 4.29 -15.24 16.29
N GLY A 58 5.08 -15.47 15.23
CA GLY A 58 4.69 -15.15 13.87
C GLY A 58 3.45 -15.93 13.39
N SER A 59 3.27 -17.17 13.85
CA SER A 59 2.06 -17.95 13.54
C SER A 59 0.82 -17.37 14.24
N ALA A 60 0.96 -16.98 15.50
CA ALA A 60 -0.12 -16.35 16.26
C ALA A 60 -0.52 -14.99 15.66
N GLU A 61 0.45 -14.17 15.28
CA GLU A 61 0.25 -12.88 14.62
C GLU A 61 -0.51 -13.02 13.30
N LYS A 62 -0.07 -13.92 12.41
CA LYS A 62 -0.77 -14.23 11.16
C LYS A 62 -2.19 -14.74 11.39
N GLY A 63 -2.37 -15.60 12.38
CA GLY A 63 -3.69 -16.09 12.79
C GLY A 63 -4.62 -14.95 13.22
N ARG A 64 -4.11 -14.01 14.01
CA ARG A 64 -4.85 -12.81 14.46
C ARG A 64 -5.20 -11.90 13.30
N ILE A 65 -4.28 -11.65 12.37
CA ILE A 65 -4.55 -10.86 11.15
C ILE A 65 -5.61 -11.52 10.28
N LYS A 66 -5.54 -12.84 10.07
CA LYS A 66 -6.54 -13.59 9.31
C LYS A 66 -7.93 -13.49 9.95
N GLN A 67 -8.03 -13.69 11.26
CA GLN A 67 -9.28 -13.53 12.00
C GLN A 67 -9.86 -12.12 11.84
N PHE A 68 -9.03 -11.08 11.99
CA PHE A 68 -9.45 -9.69 11.81
C PHE A 68 -9.94 -9.45 10.37
N ARG A 69 -9.20 -9.93 9.36
CA ARG A 69 -9.56 -9.81 7.94
C ARG A 69 -10.95 -10.39 7.67
N GLU A 70 -11.23 -11.57 8.21
CA GLU A 70 -12.49 -12.28 7.98
C GLU A 70 -13.66 -11.63 8.72
N SER A 71 -13.50 -11.34 10.01
CA SER A 71 -14.55 -10.77 10.87
C SER A 71 -14.97 -9.35 10.48
N THR A 72 -14.06 -8.54 9.92
CA THR A 72 -14.32 -7.13 9.55
C THR A 72 -14.73 -6.93 8.09
N ARG A 73 -14.79 -8.00 7.29
CA ARG A 73 -14.90 -7.94 5.82
C ARG A 73 -16.03 -7.04 5.34
N ASP A 74 -17.26 -7.26 5.80
CA ASP A 74 -18.43 -6.55 5.27
C ASP A 74 -18.43 -5.07 5.63
N GLN A 75 -17.96 -4.73 6.82
CA GLN A 75 -17.85 -3.35 7.25
C GLN A 75 -16.72 -2.62 6.51
N ARG A 76 -15.56 -3.27 6.29
CA ARG A 76 -14.49 -2.73 5.44
C ARG A 76 -14.96 -2.47 4.02
N ILE A 77 -15.75 -3.38 3.44
CA ILE A 77 -16.35 -3.20 2.10
C ILE A 77 -17.32 -2.01 2.10
N ARG A 78 -18.13 -1.85 3.15
CA ARG A 78 -19.08 -0.72 3.25
C ARG A 78 -18.35 0.63 3.27
N ILE A 79 -17.35 0.76 4.14
CA ILE A 79 -16.52 1.96 4.27
C ILE A 79 -15.78 2.24 2.96
N ALA A 80 -15.14 1.22 2.37
CA ALA A 80 -14.45 1.34 1.09
C ALA A 80 -15.37 1.91 0.00
N ARG A 81 -16.58 1.35 -0.14
CA ARG A 81 -17.55 1.80 -1.15
C ARG A 81 -18.03 3.24 -0.97
N GLU A 82 -17.99 3.79 0.24
CA GLU A 82 -18.32 5.20 0.47
C GLU A 82 -17.22 6.10 -0.10
N LEU A 83 -15.95 5.78 0.18
CA LEU A 83 -14.83 6.55 -0.34
C LEU A 83 -14.68 6.37 -1.86
N GLU A 84 -14.77 5.14 -2.37
CA GLU A 84 -14.65 4.82 -3.80
C GLU A 84 -15.64 5.61 -4.67
N ARG A 85 -16.83 5.96 -4.14
CA ARG A 85 -17.85 6.75 -4.85
C ARG A 85 -17.46 8.21 -5.06
N VAL A 86 -16.62 8.75 -4.19
CA VAL A 86 -16.24 10.17 -4.21
C VAL A 86 -14.80 10.38 -4.66
N SER A 87 -13.92 9.39 -4.47
CA SER A 87 -12.50 9.49 -4.83
C SER A 87 -12.17 8.88 -6.19
N GLU A 88 -13.05 8.04 -6.75
CA GLU A 88 -12.78 7.20 -7.92
C GLU A 88 -11.57 6.26 -7.78
N ARG A 89 -11.01 6.14 -6.57
CA ARG A 89 -9.89 5.27 -6.23
C ARG A 89 -10.35 4.07 -5.45
N LYS A 90 -9.79 2.89 -5.74
CA LYS A 90 -10.05 1.66 -4.97
C LYS A 90 -9.50 1.77 -3.56
N VAL A 91 -10.15 1.11 -2.60
CA VAL A 91 -9.65 1.08 -1.22
C VAL A 91 -9.13 -0.32 -0.88
N ALA A 92 -7.83 -0.38 -0.63
CA ALA A 92 -7.18 -1.55 -0.06
C ALA A 92 -7.04 -1.42 1.46
N TRP A 93 -6.92 -2.57 2.10
CA TRP A 93 -6.86 -2.71 3.55
C TRP A 93 -5.69 -3.59 3.93
N GLY A 94 -5.10 -3.34 5.09
CA GLY A 94 -4.13 -4.22 5.72
C GLY A 94 -4.16 -4.09 7.24
N ALA A 95 -3.39 -4.95 7.89
CA ALA A 95 -3.19 -4.90 9.33
C ALA A 95 -1.74 -5.21 9.71
N VAL A 96 -1.32 -4.62 10.83
CA VAL A 96 -0.06 -4.94 11.52
C VAL A 96 -0.39 -5.58 12.86
N CYS A 97 0.25 -6.69 13.18
CA CYS A 97 0.11 -7.42 14.45
C CYS A 97 1.49 -7.85 14.91
N GLY A 98 2.01 -7.26 15.99
CA GLY A 98 3.42 -7.42 16.36
C GLY A 98 4.33 -7.01 15.21
N ASP A 99 5.21 -7.91 14.78
CA ASP A 99 6.16 -7.66 13.68
C ASP A 99 5.60 -8.09 12.30
N THR A 100 4.42 -8.72 12.27
CA THR A 100 3.79 -9.16 11.03
C THR A 100 2.89 -8.07 10.44
N ARG A 101 3.13 -7.72 9.18
CA ARG A 101 2.26 -6.87 8.34
C ARG A 101 1.68 -7.68 7.19
N GLU A 102 0.37 -7.63 7.00
CA GLU A 102 -0.26 -8.17 5.78
C GLU A 102 -1.22 -7.15 5.16
N LEU A 103 -1.07 -6.96 3.85
CA LEU A 103 -2.10 -6.35 3.02
C LEU A 103 -3.12 -7.43 2.62
N PHE A 104 -4.37 -7.03 2.52
CA PHE A 104 -5.44 -7.90 2.07
C PHE A 104 -5.52 -7.86 0.54
N THR A 105 -6.72 -7.78 -0.03
CA THR A 105 -6.87 -7.65 -1.48
C THR A 105 -6.46 -6.24 -1.90
N THR A 106 -5.30 -6.13 -2.55
CA THR A 106 -4.81 -4.89 -3.20
C THR A 106 -5.19 -4.88 -4.68
N LEU A 107 -5.25 -3.69 -5.27
CA LEU A 107 -5.48 -3.49 -6.69
C LEU A 107 -4.28 -3.98 -7.50
N SER A 108 -4.55 -4.79 -8.51
CA SER A 108 -3.59 -5.11 -9.56
C SER A 108 -4.09 -4.49 -10.86
N SER A 109 -3.62 -3.28 -11.17
CA SER A 109 -4.01 -2.56 -12.39
C SER A 109 -3.06 -2.90 -13.56
N PRO A 110 -3.56 -3.30 -14.74
CA PRO A 110 -2.70 -3.55 -15.88
C PRO A 110 -2.09 -2.24 -16.39
N VAL A 111 -0.77 -2.20 -16.52
CA VAL A 111 -0.05 -1.05 -17.09
C VAL A 111 0.31 -1.34 -18.55
N MET A 112 -0.19 -0.53 -19.48
CA MET A 112 0.23 -0.63 -20.89
C MET A 112 1.63 -0.03 -21.08
N THR A 113 2.61 -0.86 -21.42
CA THR A 113 3.98 -0.41 -21.68
C THR A 113 4.36 -0.64 -23.14
N ARG A 114 4.76 0.43 -23.86
CA ARG A 114 5.29 0.30 -25.23
C ARG A 114 6.75 -0.15 -25.19
N LEU A 115 6.97 -1.45 -25.07
CA LEU A 115 8.31 -2.05 -25.12
C LEU A 115 8.74 -2.29 -26.57
N ARG A 116 9.95 -1.86 -26.95
CA ARG A 116 10.54 -2.21 -28.25
C ARG A 116 11.14 -3.62 -28.16
N GLN A 117 11.72 -4.08 -29.26
CA GLN A 117 12.26 -5.44 -29.33
C GLN A 117 13.39 -5.69 -28.30
N PRO A 118 14.36 -4.78 -28.09
CA PRO A 118 15.43 -5.02 -27.12
C PRO A 118 14.92 -5.19 -25.69
N GLU A 119 13.95 -4.38 -25.25
CA GLU A 119 13.38 -4.52 -23.91
C GLU A 119 12.57 -5.81 -23.79
N ARG A 120 11.86 -6.23 -24.85
CA ARG A 120 11.16 -7.52 -24.87
C ARG A 120 12.12 -8.72 -24.77
N GLN A 121 13.30 -8.64 -25.39
CA GLN A 121 14.31 -9.70 -25.28
C GLN A 121 14.80 -9.87 -23.84
N VAL A 122 14.99 -8.79 -23.09
CA VAL A 122 15.33 -8.88 -21.66
C VAL A 122 14.25 -9.63 -20.88
N LEU A 123 12.97 -9.32 -21.13
CA LEU A 123 11.87 -10.02 -20.48
C LEU A 123 11.81 -11.50 -20.88
N ASP A 124 12.09 -11.81 -22.14
CA ASP A 124 12.15 -13.20 -22.63
C ASP A 124 13.25 -13.99 -21.92
N THR A 125 14.45 -13.42 -21.75
CA THR A 125 15.54 -14.05 -20.99
C THR A 125 15.16 -14.33 -19.54
N LEU A 126 14.41 -13.43 -18.88
CA LEU A 126 13.93 -13.64 -17.51
C LEU A 126 12.91 -14.78 -17.41
N VAL A 127 12.08 -14.96 -18.44
CA VAL A 127 11.13 -16.08 -18.51
C VAL A 127 11.86 -17.38 -18.80
N GLU A 128 12.75 -17.40 -19.79
CA GLU A 128 13.52 -18.58 -20.20
C GLU A 128 14.44 -19.10 -19.08
N SER A 129 15.03 -18.21 -18.28
CA SER A 129 15.84 -18.57 -17.12
C SER A 129 15.04 -19.03 -15.90
N GLY A 130 13.70 -18.99 -15.95
CA GLY A 130 12.82 -19.39 -14.85
C GLY A 130 12.70 -18.35 -13.72
N VAL A 131 13.27 -17.16 -13.88
CA VAL A 131 13.12 -16.05 -12.90
C VAL A 131 11.68 -15.54 -12.85
N ALA A 132 10.95 -15.63 -13.96
CA ALA A 132 9.55 -15.21 -14.07
C ALA A 132 8.70 -16.22 -14.84
N ARG A 133 7.41 -16.30 -14.51
CA ARG A 133 6.47 -17.24 -15.17
C ARG A 133 5.82 -16.68 -16.45
N SER A 134 5.92 -15.36 -16.66
CA SER A 134 5.38 -14.67 -17.83
C SER A 134 6.10 -13.33 -18.01
N ARG A 135 5.94 -12.68 -19.17
CA ARG A 135 6.51 -11.34 -19.42
C ARG A 135 5.98 -10.28 -18.45
N SER A 136 4.71 -10.36 -18.05
CA SER A 136 4.14 -9.44 -17.05
C SER A 136 4.75 -9.67 -15.66
N ASP A 137 4.96 -10.93 -15.28
CA ASP A 137 5.63 -11.30 -14.03
C ASP A 137 7.11 -10.85 -14.05
N ALA A 138 7.77 -10.95 -15.21
CA ALA A 138 9.14 -10.47 -15.42
C ALA A 138 9.24 -8.95 -15.27
N LEU A 139 8.31 -8.19 -15.85
CA LEU A 139 8.27 -6.74 -15.70
C LEU A 139 8.05 -6.34 -14.23
N ALA A 140 7.11 -7.00 -13.54
CA ALA A 140 6.90 -6.78 -12.12
C ALA A 140 8.15 -7.12 -11.28
N TRP A 141 8.90 -8.16 -11.67
CA TRP A 141 10.18 -8.49 -11.04
C TRP A 141 11.22 -7.39 -11.24
N CYS A 142 11.36 -6.84 -12.46
CA CYS A 142 12.27 -5.72 -12.72
C CYS A 142 11.92 -4.49 -11.86
N VAL A 143 10.64 -4.13 -11.75
CA VAL A 143 10.19 -3.01 -10.90
C VAL A 143 10.56 -3.25 -9.43
N ARG A 144 10.31 -4.46 -8.91
CA ARG A 144 10.70 -4.83 -7.53
C ARG A 144 12.21 -4.77 -7.32
N LEU A 145 13.00 -5.20 -8.31
CA LEU A 145 14.46 -5.15 -8.23
C LEU A 145 14.98 -3.71 -8.14
N VAL A 146 14.48 -2.83 -9.02
CA VAL A 146 14.84 -1.41 -9.01
C VAL A 146 14.42 -0.77 -7.70
N GLY A 147 13.20 -1.06 -7.22
CA GLY A 147 12.71 -0.55 -5.94
C GLY A 147 13.64 -0.90 -4.78
N ARG A 148 14.09 -2.16 -4.65
CA ARG A 148 15.02 -2.57 -3.59
C ARG A 148 16.38 -1.87 -3.68
N ASN A 149 16.88 -1.66 -4.90
CA ASN A 149 18.23 -1.14 -5.09
C ASN A 149 18.30 0.39 -5.04
N ALA A 150 17.17 1.08 -5.21
CA ALA A 150 17.11 2.53 -5.34
C ALA A 150 16.12 3.18 -4.37
N ASP A 151 15.70 2.49 -3.31
CA ASP A 151 14.61 2.96 -2.43
C ASP A 151 14.91 4.33 -1.81
N SER A 152 16.15 4.53 -1.32
CA SER A 152 16.59 5.81 -0.75
C SER A 152 16.52 6.94 -1.78
N TRP A 153 17.02 6.70 -2.99
CA TRP A 153 16.97 7.68 -4.07
C TRP A 153 15.53 7.96 -4.55
N LEU A 154 14.67 6.94 -4.61
CA LEU A 154 13.25 7.10 -4.94
C LEU A 154 12.49 7.85 -3.84
N ALA A 155 12.88 7.72 -2.58
CA ALA A 155 12.35 8.53 -1.49
C ALA A 155 12.75 10.00 -1.64
N GLU A 156 14.04 10.27 -1.86
CA GLU A 156 14.54 11.63 -2.11
C GLU A 156 13.85 12.30 -3.32
N LEU A 157 13.64 11.55 -4.41
CA LEU A 157 12.94 12.05 -5.59
C LEU A 157 11.47 12.40 -5.28
N ARG A 158 10.78 11.57 -4.50
CA ARG A 158 9.40 11.84 -4.06
C ARG A 158 9.32 13.09 -3.19
N ASP A 159 10.26 13.27 -2.27
CA ASP A 159 10.33 14.46 -1.42
C ASP A 159 10.61 15.73 -2.24
N ALA A 160 11.51 15.64 -3.22
CA ALA A 160 11.79 16.73 -4.15
C ALA A 160 10.55 17.10 -4.98
N MET A 161 9.81 16.12 -5.49
CA MET A 161 8.56 16.36 -6.24
C MET A 161 7.49 17.04 -5.37
N GLN A 162 7.33 16.62 -4.10
CA GLN A 162 6.43 17.30 -3.16
C GLN A 162 6.85 18.74 -2.87
N HIS A 163 8.15 19.04 -2.90
CA HIS A 163 8.64 20.42 -2.80
C HIS A 163 8.25 21.25 -4.02
N VAL A 164 8.42 20.71 -5.24
CA VAL A 164 7.99 21.38 -6.48
C VAL A 164 6.49 21.66 -6.48
N GLU A 165 5.68 20.70 -6.05
CA GLU A 165 4.22 20.86 -5.89
C GLU A 165 3.88 22.07 -4.99
N ARG A 166 4.54 22.16 -3.82
CA ARG A 166 4.34 23.27 -2.88
C ARG A 166 4.67 24.63 -3.49
N VAL A 167 5.76 24.70 -4.26
CA VAL A 167 6.16 25.94 -4.95
C VAL A 167 5.14 26.32 -6.01
N ARG A 168 4.61 25.36 -6.77
CA ARG A 168 3.54 25.61 -7.76
C ARG A 168 2.28 26.16 -7.11
N ALA A 169 1.85 25.59 -5.98
CA ALA A 169 0.66 26.04 -5.25
C ALA A 169 0.80 27.45 -4.64
N GLN A 170 2.04 27.93 -4.45
CA GLN A 170 2.33 29.30 -3.99
C GLN A 170 2.57 30.28 -5.14
N GLY A 171 2.59 29.79 -6.38
CA GLY A 171 2.77 30.61 -7.57
C GLY A 171 1.60 31.57 -7.80
N PRO A 172 1.83 32.70 -8.47
CA PRO A 172 0.75 33.65 -8.77
C PRO A 172 -0.33 32.98 -9.61
N GLU A 173 -1.60 33.15 -9.24
CA GLU A 173 -2.73 32.72 -10.06
C GLU A 173 -2.68 33.47 -11.38
N THR A 174 -2.34 32.78 -12.47
CA THR A 174 -2.50 33.31 -13.83
C THR A 174 -3.99 33.56 -14.06
N SER A 175 -4.37 34.84 -14.04
CA SER A 175 -5.68 35.35 -14.44
C SER A 175 -5.96 35.11 -15.92
#